data_AF-A0A958EYH4-F1
#
_entry.id   AF-A0A958EYH4-F1
#
_cell.length_a   1.000
_cell.length_b   1.000
_cell.length_c   1.000
_cell.angle_alpha   90.00
_cell.angle_beta   90.00
_cell.angle_gamma   90.00
#
_symmetry.space_group_name_H-M   'P 1'
#
loop_
_entity.id
_entity.type
_entity.pdbx_description
1 polymer ?
#
loop_
_entity_poly.entity_id
_entity_poly.type
_entity_poly.pdbx_seq_one_letter_code
_entity_poly.pdbx_strand_id
1 'polypeptide(L)'
;MKKITRRDFVKKTGYLTLGLSASEIMANKMKTNNNSDIKTIIPMPIQIVIDDVGWWSGEDGSKRQEPYRTGINRNHVPADYQAIADLGKKLSVRPQAATILCEWDRENILRNLPTSTWMREKWDNSKWVGPWLEEAAHIIRNNKDHYELTLHGVGHEYWENENFTRAEWADRSGKMRPLDQVEQHLDYFGKLMEQNQLGSFPASFVPTAFLHGFGVTGDHKISMASVLKKRGIKYINTPFYNMYNREGVQFRLFGMDDGVITVDRGEDLFDWNIFGGKPNGTLNGPCCGLHWPNLLHPDPQRNSEIVEAWVDFLKPYNDKPETILAEDSSSFRAQLVHHVCSKVDVQGNQIEIDFNATDKLPEQPANKNLIIKVASEKKLTFKSDEINISGTKIIQEKGNFLHTLNLVRFANRNKARINIVT
;
A
#
# COMPACT_ATOMS: atom_id res chain seq x y z
N MET A 1 -18.54 21.75 22.50
CA MET A 1 -18.27 21.90 21.05
C MET A 1 -19.29 21.10 20.25
N LYS A 2 -19.87 21.68 19.19
CA LYS A 2 -20.92 21.05 18.38
C LYS A 2 -20.40 19.79 17.68
N LYS A 3 -21.13 18.67 17.76
CA LYS A 3 -20.90 17.46 16.96
C LYS A 3 -20.94 17.84 15.47
N ILE A 4 -19.86 17.58 14.73
CA ILE A 4 -19.84 17.75 13.27
C ILE A 4 -20.66 16.61 12.69
N THR A 5 -21.73 16.92 11.95
CA THR A 5 -22.54 15.88 11.32
C THR A 5 -21.81 15.27 10.13
N ARG A 6 -22.15 14.04 9.71
CA ARG A 6 -21.62 13.42 8.47
C ARG A 6 -21.73 14.36 7.26
N ARG A 7 -22.85 15.10 7.16
CA ARG A 7 -23.09 16.10 6.12
C ARG A 7 -22.15 17.30 6.21
N ASP A 8 -21.79 17.73 7.42
CA ASP A 8 -20.83 18.83 7.63
C ASP A 8 -19.38 18.40 7.37
N PHE A 9 -19.03 17.14 7.67
CA PHE A 9 -17.74 16.57 7.30
C PHE A 9 -17.60 16.52 5.78
N VAL A 10 -18.56 15.91 5.07
CA VAL A 10 -18.58 15.84 3.59
C VAL A 10 -18.56 17.25 2.97
N LYS A 11 -19.27 18.22 3.57
CA LYS A 11 -19.18 19.62 3.13
C LYS A 11 -17.79 20.21 3.37
N LYS A 12 -17.18 20.02 4.54
CA LYS A 12 -15.85 20.60 4.86
C LYS A 12 -14.73 19.98 4.05
N THR A 13 -14.73 18.66 3.85
CA THR A 13 -13.79 17.99 2.94
C THR A 13 -14.09 18.38 1.49
N GLY A 14 -15.37 18.52 1.13
CA GLY A 14 -15.82 19.09 -0.14
C GLY A 14 -15.31 20.52 -0.38
N TYR A 15 -15.30 21.40 0.62
CA TYR A 15 -14.80 22.79 0.47
C TYR A 15 -13.29 22.89 0.27
N LEU A 16 -12.51 21.98 0.87
CA LEU A 16 -11.08 21.83 0.57
C LEU A 16 -10.83 21.36 -0.88
N THR A 17 -11.82 20.72 -1.50
CA THR A 17 -11.74 20.20 -2.87
C THR A 17 -12.69 20.83 -3.86
N LEU A 18 -13.47 21.86 -3.52
CA LEU A 18 -14.43 22.48 -4.45
C LEU A 18 -13.74 23.20 -5.62
N GLY A 19 -12.41 23.41 -5.56
CA GLY A 19 -11.57 23.79 -6.71
C GLY A 19 -11.00 22.63 -7.54
N LEU A 20 -11.24 21.38 -7.14
CA LEU A 20 -10.73 20.12 -7.72
C LEU A 20 -11.84 19.10 -8.05
N SER A 21 -13.01 19.17 -7.39
CA SER A 21 -14.12 18.22 -7.51
C SER A 21 -15.05 18.49 -8.69
N ALA A 22 -14.89 19.63 -9.37
CA ALA A 22 -15.69 19.98 -10.56
C ALA A 22 -15.05 19.53 -11.88
N SER A 23 -13.78 19.09 -11.87
CA SER A 23 -13.25 18.35 -13.02
C SER A 23 -13.68 16.91 -12.88
N GLU A 24 -14.33 16.37 -13.90
CA GLU A 24 -14.35 14.93 -14.17
C GLU A 24 -12.89 14.45 -14.20
N ILE A 25 -12.34 14.05 -13.04
CA ILE A 25 -11.02 13.44 -12.93
C ILE A 25 -11.20 12.01 -13.45
N MET A 26 -11.31 11.89 -14.77
CA MET A 26 -11.06 10.64 -15.45
C MET A 26 -9.58 10.34 -15.23
N ALA A 27 -9.28 9.23 -14.57
CA ALA A 27 -7.95 8.60 -14.64
C ALA A 27 -7.46 8.70 -16.10
N ASN A 28 -6.20 9.12 -16.30
CA ASN A 28 -5.65 9.40 -17.64
C ASN A 28 -5.90 8.22 -18.58
N LYS A 29 -6.98 8.29 -19.37
CA LYS A 29 -7.17 7.42 -20.53
C LYS A 29 -6.06 7.76 -21.51
N MET A 30 -5.44 6.75 -22.15
CA MET A 30 -4.46 6.98 -23.21
C MET A 30 -4.98 8.05 -24.16
N LYS A 31 -4.32 9.20 -24.20
CA LYS A 31 -4.66 10.26 -25.14
C LYS A 31 -3.91 10.01 -26.43
N THR A 32 -4.67 9.84 -27.50
CA THR A 32 -4.17 9.73 -28.86
C THR A 32 -4.23 11.10 -29.51
N ASN A 33 -3.15 11.53 -30.15
CA ASN A 33 -3.25 12.63 -31.08
C ASN A 33 -3.86 12.09 -32.39
N ASN A 34 -4.89 12.75 -32.92
CA ASN A 34 -5.56 12.30 -34.16
C ASN A 34 -4.65 12.41 -35.41
N ASN A 35 -3.47 13.03 -35.29
CA ASN A 35 -2.51 13.24 -36.38
C ASN A 35 -1.12 12.61 -36.15
N SER A 36 -0.88 11.89 -35.05
CA SER A 36 0.40 11.18 -34.86
C SER A 36 0.21 9.83 -34.17
N ASP A 37 0.90 8.80 -34.67
CA ASP A 37 0.91 7.42 -34.11
C ASP A 37 1.66 7.33 -32.76
N ILE A 38 1.70 8.43 -32.00
CA ILE A 38 2.38 8.55 -30.72
C ILE A 38 1.32 8.63 -29.62
N LYS A 39 1.38 7.70 -28.67
CA LYS A 39 0.49 7.68 -27.50
C LYS A 39 1.31 7.86 -26.24
N THR A 40 0.91 8.80 -25.39
CA THR A 40 1.59 9.06 -24.11
C THR A 40 0.64 8.83 -22.95
N ILE A 41 1.14 8.19 -21.89
CA ILE A 41 0.39 7.91 -20.67
C ILE A 41 1.29 8.06 -19.44
N ILE A 42 0.69 8.50 -18.34
CA ILE A 42 1.28 8.35 -17.00
C ILE A 42 0.80 6.99 -16.48
N PRO A 43 1.64 5.94 -16.45
CA PRO A 43 1.21 4.60 -16.05
C PRO A 43 0.73 4.59 -14.60
N MET A 44 -0.29 3.78 -14.33
CA MET A 44 -0.75 3.48 -12.98
C MET A 44 0.33 2.65 -12.27
N PRO A 45 0.81 3.08 -11.09
CA PRO A 45 1.72 2.26 -10.32
C PRO A 45 0.96 1.10 -9.66
N ILE A 46 1.63 -0.02 -9.50
CA ILE A 46 1.14 -1.21 -8.80
C ILE A 46 2.04 -1.47 -7.60
N GLN A 47 1.49 -1.33 -6.40
CA GLN A 47 2.17 -1.71 -5.16
C GLN A 47 1.82 -3.15 -4.79
N ILE A 48 2.80 -3.94 -4.37
CA ILE A 48 2.56 -5.27 -3.79
C ILE A 48 2.34 -5.10 -2.29
N VAL A 49 1.23 -5.64 -1.78
CA VAL A 49 0.85 -5.58 -0.35
C VAL A 49 0.46 -6.96 0.13
N ILE A 50 1.16 -7.44 1.16
CA ILE A 50 1.06 -8.77 1.73
C ILE A 50 0.52 -8.63 3.15
N ASP A 51 -0.72 -9.05 3.36
CA ASP A 51 -1.42 -8.96 4.65
C ASP A 51 -1.14 -10.16 5.55
N ASP A 52 -1.46 -10.03 6.84
CA ASP A 52 -1.31 -11.08 7.86
C ASP A 52 0.11 -11.68 8.00
N VAL A 53 1.15 -10.89 7.71
CA VAL A 53 2.53 -11.28 7.99
C VAL A 53 2.77 -11.22 9.50
N GLY A 54 3.67 -12.03 10.04
CA GLY A 54 4.10 -11.92 11.44
C GLY A 54 3.54 -12.98 12.38
N TRP A 55 2.52 -13.73 11.97
CA TRP A 55 2.06 -14.90 12.72
C TRP A 55 3.15 -15.99 12.80
N TRP A 56 3.24 -16.68 13.94
CA TRP A 56 4.04 -17.91 14.10
C TRP A 56 3.17 -19.15 14.03
N SER A 57 1.97 -19.11 14.59
CA SER A 57 0.98 -20.14 14.36
C SER A 57 0.30 -19.95 13.00
N GLY A 58 0.21 -21.02 12.21
CA GLY A 58 -0.64 -21.02 11.03
C GLY A 58 -2.12 -21.31 11.34
N GLU A 59 -2.43 -21.80 12.54
CA GLU A 59 -3.78 -22.28 12.86
C GLU A 59 -4.76 -21.12 13.03
N ASP A 60 -5.83 -21.12 12.23
CA ASP A 60 -6.97 -20.23 12.44
C ASP A 60 -7.76 -20.66 13.69
N GLY A 61 -7.66 -19.84 14.73
CA GLY A 61 -8.33 -20.08 16.01
C GLY A 61 -9.67 -19.36 16.16
N SER A 62 -10.16 -18.67 15.13
CA SER A 62 -11.35 -17.80 15.21
C SER A 62 -12.60 -18.47 15.80
N LYS A 63 -12.79 -19.78 15.56
CA LYS A 63 -13.90 -20.57 16.14
C LYS A 63 -13.83 -20.73 17.68
N ARG A 64 -12.66 -20.48 18.28
CA ARG A 64 -12.37 -20.59 19.72
C ARG A 64 -12.16 -19.22 20.40
N GLN A 65 -12.56 -18.12 19.77
CA GLN A 65 -12.29 -16.76 20.25
C GLN A 65 -10.79 -16.36 20.27
N GLU A 66 -9.97 -17.07 19.50
CA GLU A 66 -8.59 -16.70 19.17
C GLU A 66 -8.57 -15.85 17.87
N PRO A 67 -7.44 -15.21 17.49
CA PRO A 67 -7.38 -14.44 16.25
C PRO A 67 -7.62 -15.31 15.02
N TYR A 68 -8.11 -14.64 13.97
CA TYR A 68 -7.95 -15.16 12.62
C TYR A 68 -6.47 -15.09 12.27
N ARG A 69 -5.90 -16.25 11.94
CA ARG A 69 -4.53 -16.36 11.41
C ARG A 69 -4.59 -16.81 9.96
N THR A 70 -3.44 -17.06 9.38
CA THR A 70 -3.29 -17.43 7.97
C THR A 70 -4.04 -18.71 7.57
N GLY A 71 -4.34 -19.61 8.51
CA GLY A 71 -5.03 -20.88 8.26
C GLY A 71 -4.14 -21.98 7.68
N ILE A 72 -2.84 -21.73 7.49
CA ILE A 72 -1.91 -22.70 6.92
C ILE A 72 -1.72 -23.87 7.89
N ASN A 73 -1.68 -25.10 7.37
CA ASN A 73 -1.59 -26.32 8.18
C ASN A 73 -0.15 -26.62 8.69
N ARG A 74 0.56 -25.59 9.14
CA ARG A 74 1.87 -25.65 9.80
C ARG A 74 2.15 -24.35 10.53
N ASN A 75 3.16 -24.32 11.38
CA ASN A 75 3.69 -23.06 11.88
C ASN A 75 4.48 -22.33 10.78
N HIS A 76 4.51 -21.01 10.90
CA HIS A 76 5.39 -20.18 10.08
C HIS A 76 6.83 -20.34 10.53
N VAL A 77 7.74 -20.17 9.58
CA VAL A 77 9.18 -20.33 9.76
C VAL A 77 9.94 -19.19 9.09
N PRO A 78 11.22 -18.95 9.42
CA PRO A 78 12.01 -17.87 8.80
C PRO A 78 12.00 -17.88 7.26
N ALA A 79 11.94 -19.06 6.62
CA ALA A 79 11.84 -19.18 5.16
C ALA A 79 10.58 -18.51 4.56
N ASP A 80 9.53 -18.29 5.33
CA ASP A 80 8.32 -17.58 4.88
C ASP A 80 8.53 -16.06 4.78
N TYR A 81 9.42 -15.51 5.60
CA TYR A 81 9.87 -14.11 5.49
C TYR A 81 10.84 -13.94 4.33
N GLN A 82 11.72 -14.94 4.12
CA GLN A 82 12.64 -14.94 2.98
C GLN A 82 11.89 -14.93 1.65
N ALA A 83 10.74 -15.61 1.55
CA ALA A 83 9.90 -15.61 0.36
C ALA A 83 9.46 -14.18 -0.07
N ILE A 84 9.14 -13.31 0.89
CA ILE A 84 8.80 -11.90 0.63
C ILE A 84 10.01 -11.15 0.06
N ALA A 85 11.17 -11.31 0.71
CA ALA A 85 12.40 -10.66 0.26
C ALA A 85 12.84 -11.14 -1.13
N ASP A 86 12.67 -12.43 -1.43
CA ASP A 86 13.00 -13.01 -2.74
C ASP A 86 12.08 -12.49 -3.84
N LEU A 87 10.77 -12.37 -3.56
CA LEU A 87 9.82 -11.71 -4.45
C LEU A 87 10.26 -10.26 -4.75
N GLY A 88 10.59 -9.50 -3.71
CA GLY A 88 11.06 -8.12 -3.83
C GLY A 88 12.32 -8.00 -4.68
N LYS A 89 13.33 -8.84 -4.45
CA LYS A 89 14.58 -8.86 -5.23
C LYS A 89 14.34 -9.17 -6.71
N LYS A 90 13.57 -10.23 -7.01
CA LYS A 90 13.32 -10.67 -8.39
C LYS A 90 12.55 -9.65 -9.21
N LEU A 91 11.68 -8.88 -8.57
CA LEU A 91 10.92 -7.81 -9.22
C LEU A 91 11.57 -6.43 -9.11
N SER A 92 12.67 -6.29 -8.34
CA SER A 92 13.29 -5.01 -8.00
C SER A 92 12.31 -4.02 -7.36
N VAL A 93 11.51 -4.53 -6.41
CA VAL A 93 10.52 -3.76 -5.65
C VAL A 93 10.67 -4.03 -4.16
N ARG A 94 9.95 -3.24 -3.36
CA ARG A 94 9.84 -3.35 -1.92
C ARG A 94 8.39 -3.62 -1.53
N PRO A 95 7.96 -4.90 -1.47
CA PRO A 95 6.61 -5.26 -1.06
C PRO A 95 6.31 -4.79 0.37
N GLN A 96 5.08 -4.33 0.60
CA GLN A 96 4.56 -4.08 1.94
C GLN A 96 4.24 -5.42 2.61
N ALA A 97 4.80 -5.66 3.79
CA ALA A 97 4.49 -6.78 4.66
C ALA A 97 3.70 -6.24 5.85
N ALA A 98 2.37 -6.29 5.76
CA ALA A 98 1.48 -5.84 6.81
C ALA A 98 1.59 -6.81 8.00
N THR A 99 2.29 -6.36 9.04
CA THR A 99 2.82 -7.21 10.10
C THR A 99 2.00 -7.15 11.38
N ILE A 100 1.72 -8.32 11.94
CA ILE A 100 1.10 -8.54 13.26
C ILE A 100 2.17 -9.01 14.23
N LEU A 101 2.26 -8.40 15.41
CA LEU A 101 3.42 -8.58 16.30
C LEU A 101 3.14 -9.31 17.62
N CYS A 102 1.92 -9.73 17.94
CA CYS A 102 1.68 -10.31 19.26
C CYS A 102 2.51 -11.57 19.52
N GLU A 103 2.66 -12.43 18.52
CA GLU A 103 3.46 -13.66 18.66
C GLU A 103 4.98 -13.39 18.62
N TRP A 104 5.40 -12.13 18.47
CA TRP A 104 6.79 -11.67 18.61
C TRP A 104 7.13 -11.13 20.01
N ASP A 105 6.18 -11.13 20.93
CA ASP A 105 6.36 -10.65 22.31
C ASP A 105 7.32 -11.56 23.08
N ARG A 106 8.54 -11.08 23.35
CA ARG A 106 9.57 -11.88 24.03
C ARG A 106 9.41 -11.90 25.54
N GLU A 107 8.78 -10.87 26.07
CA GLU A 107 8.75 -10.57 27.50
C GLU A 107 7.34 -10.67 28.08
N ASN A 108 6.38 -11.09 27.24
CA ASN A 108 4.96 -11.18 27.58
C ASN A 108 4.41 -9.83 28.06
N ILE A 109 4.84 -8.71 27.44
CA ILE A 109 4.35 -7.37 27.80
C ILE A 109 2.86 -7.19 27.47
N LEU A 110 2.32 -7.95 26.52
CA LEU A 110 0.92 -7.83 26.10
C LEU A 110 -0.09 -8.27 27.16
N ARG A 111 0.35 -8.91 28.25
CA ARG A 111 -0.50 -9.12 29.43
C ARG A 111 -1.02 -7.80 30.02
N ASN A 112 -0.34 -6.70 29.75
CA ASN A 112 -0.69 -5.35 30.18
C ASN A 112 -1.52 -4.58 29.13
N LEU A 113 -1.92 -5.24 28.03
CA LEU A 113 -2.83 -4.73 27.02
C LEU A 113 -3.90 -5.79 26.70
N PRO A 114 -4.86 -6.02 27.61
CA PRO A 114 -5.79 -7.15 27.53
C PRO A 114 -6.75 -7.10 26.33
N THR A 115 -6.87 -5.95 25.66
CA THR A 115 -7.64 -5.77 24.43
C THR A 115 -6.94 -6.30 23.17
N SER A 116 -5.65 -6.67 23.26
CA SER A 116 -4.82 -7.08 22.13
C SER A 116 -4.72 -8.58 21.88
N THR A 117 -5.05 -9.43 22.86
CA THR A 117 -4.95 -10.89 22.69
C THR A 117 -6.07 -11.63 23.41
N TRP A 118 -6.37 -12.84 22.95
CA TRP A 118 -7.40 -13.71 23.55
C TRP A 118 -7.04 -14.21 24.95
N MET A 119 -5.75 -14.25 25.29
CA MET A 119 -5.30 -14.62 26.63
C MET A 119 -5.35 -13.45 27.62
N ARG A 120 -5.46 -12.22 27.10
CA ARG A 120 -5.59 -11.00 27.90
C ARG A 120 -4.48 -10.88 28.95
N GLU A 121 -4.83 -10.67 30.22
CA GLU A 121 -3.91 -10.58 31.36
C GLU A 121 -3.13 -11.88 31.62
N LYS A 122 -3.57 -13.01 31.05
CA LYS A 122 -2.90 -14.32 31.13
C LYS A 122 -2.00 -14.59 29.92
N TRP A 123 -1.72 -13.58 29.09
CA TRP A 123 -0.85 -13.71 27.93
C TRP A 123 0.49 -14.38 28.27
N ASP A 124 0.76 -15.48 27.57
CA ASP A 124 2.03 -16.18 27.57
C ASP A 124 2.40 -16.65 26.16
N ASN A 125 3.39 -15.98 25.60
CA ASN A 125 4.00 -16.22 24.30
C ASN A 125 5.24 -17.14 24.38
N SER A 126 5.59 -17.69 25.55
CA SER A 126 6.82 -18.46 25.76
C SER A 126 7.05 -19.56 24.70
N LYS A 127 5.97 -20.20 24.22
CA LYS A 127 6.03 -21.21 23.15
C LYS A 127 6.57 -20.70 21.80
N TRP A 128 6.47 -19.40 21.53
CA TRP A 128 6.93 -18.76 20.30
C TRP A 128 8.26 -18.00 20.48
N VAL A 129 8.83 -18.00 21.67
CA VAL A 129 10.14 -17.39 21.94
C VAL A 129 11.25 -18.40 21.65
N GLY A 130 11.94 -18.20 20.53
CA GLY A 130 13.07 -19.04 20.14
C GLY A 130 14.00 -18.37 19.12
N PRO A 131 15.04 -19.09 18.64
CA PRO A 131 16.02 -18.56 17.69
C PRO A 131 15.39 -18.06 16.37
N TRP A 132 14.29 -18.67 15.93
CA TRP A 132 13.56 -18.30 14.72
C TRP A 132 13.08 -16.84 14.71
N LEU A 133 12.80 -16.24 15.88
CA LEU A 133 12.45 -14.81 15.97
C LEU A 133 13.62 -13.94 15.50
N GLU A 134 14.83 -14.27 15.94
CA GLU A 134 16.04 -13.54 15.56
C GLU A 134 16.40 -13.81 14.10
N GLU A 135 16.26 -15.05 13.61
CA GLU A 135 16.46 -15.38 12.20
C GLU A 135 15.53 -14.60 11.27
N ALA A 136 14.22 -14.53 11.60
CA ALA A 136 13.26 -13.74 10.83
C ALA A 136 13.54 -12.23 10.94
N ALA A 137 13.86 -11.72 12.13
CA ALA A 137 14.24 -10.31 12.29
C ALA A 137 15.49 -9.96 11.47
N HIS A 138 16.47 -10.86 11.42
CA HIS A 138 17.67 -10.71 10.59
C HIS A 138 17.34 -10.65 9.09
N ILE A 139 16.43 -11.50 8.61
CA ILE A 139 15.93 -11.44 7.22
C ILE A 139 15.29 -10.07 6.95
N ILE A 140 14.39 -9.59 7.83
CA ILE A 140 13.73 -8.30 7.65
C ILE A 140 14.77 -7.16 7.59
N ARG A 141 15.72 -7.14 8.54
CA ARG A 141 16.74 -6.07 8.62
C ARG A 141 17.71 -6.06 7.44
N ASN A 142 18.06 -7.22 6.89
CA ASN A 142 19.04 -7.34 5.80
C ASN A 142 18.43 -7.19 4.41
N ASN A 143 17.11 -7.10 4.30
CA ASN A 143 16.41 -6.94 3.03
C ASN A 143 15.57 -5.66 2.99
N LYS A 144 16.02 -4.58 3.66
CA LYS A 144 15.26 -3.31 3.75
C LYS A 144 14.88 -2.70 2.41
N ASP A 145 15.66 -2.93 1.34
CA ASP A 145 15.33 -2.43 0.00
C ASP A 145 14.29 -3.28 -0.74
N HIS A 146 13.99 -4.48 -0.21
CA HIS A 146 13.10 -5.48 -0.81
C HIS A 146 12.05 -6.04 0.16
N TYR A 147 11.89 -5.37 1.31
CA TYR A 147 10.95 -5.72 2.36
C TYR A 147 10.56 -4.43 3.09
N GLU A 148 9.26 -4.10 3.09
CA GLU A 148 8.73 -2.97 3.85
C GLU A 148 7.86 -3.47 5.00
N LEU A 149 8.36 -3.39 6.23
CA LEU A 149 7.55 -3.63 7.41
C LEU A 149 6.45 -2.56 7.48
N THR A 150 5.20 -3.01 7.43
CA THR A 150 3.99 -2.19 7.39
C THR A 150 3.17 -2.47 8.64
N LEU A 151 2.61 -1.43 9.27
CA LEU A 151 1.76 -1.62 10.45
C LEU A 151 0.48 -2.34 10.03
N HIS A 152 0.19 -3.49 10.65
CA HIS A 152 -1.09 -4.16 10.48
C HIS A 152 -1.83 -4.34 11.79
N GLY A 153 -1.22 -4.93 12.82
CA GLY A 153 -1.88 -5.15 14.11
C GLY A 153 -0.90 -5.49 15.23
N VAL A 154 -1.33 -5.35 16.48
CA VAL A 154 -0.72 -6.07 17.58
C VAL A 154 -1.23 -7.51 17.55
N GLY A 155 -2.55 -7.72 17.61
CA GLY A 155 -3.16 -9.05 17.63
C GLY A 155 -4.31 -9.26 16.64
N HIS A 156 -4.47 -8.34 15.69
CA HIS A 156 -5.44 -8.34 14.59
C HIS A 156 -6.90 -8.06 14.99
N GLU A 157 -7.40 -8.69 16.06
CA GLU A 157 -8.74 -8.45 16.60
C GLU A 157 -8.73 -7.52 17.83
N TYR A 158 -9.93 -7.15 18.29
CA TYR A 158 -10.11 -6.39 19.53
C TYR A 158 -10.89 -7.23 20.55
N TRP A 159 -10.30 -7.48 21.72
CA TRP A 159 -10.93 -8.29 22.78
C TRP A 159 -11.57 -7.44 23.86
N GLU A 160 -12.86 -7.70 24.13
CA GLU A 160 -13.62 -7.08 25.21
C GLU A 160 -14.59 -8.11 25.80
N ASN A 161 -14.70 -8.19 27.12
CA ASN A 161 -15.63 -9.11 27.80
C ASN A 161 -15.52 -10.57 27.30
N GLU A 162 -14.31 -11.12 27.33
CA GLU A 162 -13.95 -12.51 26.93
C GLU A 162 -14.12 -12.86 25.45
N ASN A 163 -14.74 -12.00 24.64
CA ASN A 163 -14.97 -12.25 23.21
C ASN A 163 -14.21 -11.24 22.37
N PHE A 164 -13.82 -11.62 21.15
CA PHE A 164 -13.29 -10.67 20.20
C PHE A 164 -14.40 -10.04 19.36
N THR A 165 -14.12 -8.85 18.85
CA THR A 165 -14.87 -8.22 17.76
C THR A 165 -13.90 -7.79 16.67
N ARG A 166 -14.28 -8.06 15.41
CA ARG A 166 -13.56 -7.53 14.23
C ARG A 166 -13.68 -6.00 14.19
N ALA A 167 -12.60 -5.22 14.12
CA ALA A 167 -11.18 -5.58 14.23
C ALA A 167 -10.43 -4.61 15.17
N GLU A 168 -9.11 -4.77 15.29
CA GLU A 168 -8.25 -4.05 16.25
C GLU A 168 -8.40 -2.52 16.21
N TRP A 169 -8.46 -1.92 15.03
CA TRP A 169 -8.39 -0.45 14.89
C TRP A 169 -9.74 0.23 14.77
N ALA A 170 -10.69 -0.44 14.11
CA ALA A 170 -12.06 0.01 13.93
C ALA A 170 -13.02 -1.18 14.02
N ASP A 171 -14.24 -0.90 14.47
CA ASP A 171 -15.31 -1.89 14.50
C ASP A 171 -15.88 -2.16 13.09
N ARG A 172 -16.79 -3.13 12.98
CA ARG A 172 -17.47 -3.48 11.71
C ARG A 172 -18.27 -2.33 11.09
N SER A 173 -18.57 -1.27 11.84
CA SER A 173 -19.21 -0.06 11.31
C SER A 173 -18.20 0.97 10.82
N GLY A 174 -16.90 0.65 10.88
CA GLY A 174 -15.79 1.54 10.52
C GLY A 174 -15.57 2.68 11.51
N LYS A 175 -16.13 2.58 12.72
CA LYS A 175 -15.82 3.51 13.81
C LYS A 175 -14.51 3.09 14.45
N MET A 176 -13.59 4.04 14.59
CA MET A 176 -12.35 3.85 15.32
C MET A 176 -12.65 3.35 16.75
N ARG A 177 -11.84 2.40 17.25
CA ARG A 177 -11.87 1.97 18.66
C ARG A 177 -11.63 3.16 19.62
N PRO A 178 -11.89 3.03 20.93
CA PRO A 178 -11.58 4.10 21.88
C PRO A 178 -10.15 4.64 21.67
N LEU A 179 -10.01 5.96 21.60
CA LEU A 179 -8.76 6.60 21.17
C LEU A 179 -7.58 6.24 22.07
N ASP A 180 -7.81 6.16 23.37
CA ASP A 180 -6.83 5.74 24.37
C ASP A 180 -6.35 4.30 24.11
N GLN A 181 -7.25 3.41 23.69
CA GLN A 181 -6.90 2.04 23.32
C GLN A 181 -6.09 2.00 22.03
N VAL A 182 -6.49 2.76 21.00
CA VAL A 182 -5.72 2.83 19.75
C VAL A 182 -4.29 3.32 20.01
N GLU A 183 -4.12 4.40 20.78
CA GLU A 183 -2.79 4.92 21.13
C GLU A 183 -1.97 3.90 21.95
N GLN A 184 -2.60 3.19 22.90
CA GLN A 184 -1.93 2.11 23.64
C GLN A 184 -1.50 0.98 22.71
N HIS A 185 -2.35 0.51 21.81
CA HIS A 185 -1.98 -0.53 20.84
C HIS A 185 -0.79 -0.09 19.96
N LEU A 186 -0.75 1.18 19.52
CA LEU A 186 0.39 1.74 18.79
C LEU A 186 1.67 1.78 19.66
N ASP A 187 1.56 2.11 20.94
CA ASP A 187 2.70 2.07 21.88
C ASP A 187 3.26 0.65 22.04
N TYR A 188 2.38 -0.34 22.22
CA TYR A 188 2.80 -1.74 22.35
C TYR A 188 3.37 -2.29 21.05
N PHE A 189 2.81 -1.92 19.89
CA PHE A 189 3.42 -2.25 18.61
C PHE A 189 4.86 -1.74 18.52
N GLY A 190 5.10 -0.48 18.91
CA GLY A 190 6.45 0.09 18.98
C GLY A 190 7.39 -0.66 19.91
N LYS A 191 6.93 -1.04 21.11
CA LYS A 191 7.72 -1.84 22.08
C LYS A 191 8.09 -3.22 21.52
N LEU A 192 7.16 -3.89 20.84
CA LEU A 192 7.41 -5.19 20.20
C LEU A 192 8.43 -5.09 19.06
N MET A 193 8.38 -4.00 18.29
CA MET A 193 9.43 -3.71 17.30
C MET A 193 10.79 -3.51 17.94
N GLU A 194 10.86 -2.80 19.07
CA GLU A 194 12.10 -2.56 19.82
C GLU A 194 12.69 -3.86 20.37
N GLN A 195 11.87 -4.71 21.01
CA GLN A 195 12.27 -6.04 21.52
C GLN A 195 12.93 -6.92 20.45
N ASN A 196 12.54 -6.73 19.18
CA ASN A 196 13.00 -7.52 18.04
C ASN A 196 13.93 -6.74 17.09
N GLN A 197 14.30 -5.51 17.45
CA GLN A 197 15.15 -4.62 16.66
C GLN A 197 14.65 -4.46 15.20
N LEU A 198 13.34 -4.36 14.99
CA LEU A 198 12.73 -4.33 13.65
C LEU A 198 12.87 -2.98 12.91
N GLY A 199 13.58 -2.03 13.51
CA GLY A 199 13.82 -0.70 12.96
C GLY A 199 12.86 0.36 13.49
N SER A 200 12.73 1.46 12.73
CA SER A 200 11.82 2.56 13.05
C SER A 200 10.36 2.15 12.87
N PHE A 201 9.45 2.86 13.53
CA PHE A 201 8.00 2.70 13.32
C PHE A 201 7.64 2.80 11.81
N PRO A 202 6.69 1.98 11.31
CA PRO A 202 6.33 1.96 9.89
C PRO A 202 5.87 3.32 9.36
N ALA A 203 6.07 3.53 8.06
CA ALA A 203 5.53 4.69 7.34
C ALA A 203 4.18 4.37 6.65
N SER A 204 3.77 3.11 6.65
CA SER A 204 2.59 2.58 5.97
C SER A 204 1.72 1.76 6.93
N PHE A 205 0.41 1.77 6.65
CA PHE A 205 -0.61 1.10 7.45
C PHE A 205 -1.62 0.34 6.59
N VAL A 206 -1.92 -0.89 6.97
CA VAL A 206 -3.07 -1.66 6.46
C VAL A 206 -4.00 -1.93 7.64
N PRO A 207 -5.25 -1.45 7.64
CA PRO A 207 -6.22 -1.77 8.69
C PRO A 207 -6.54 -3.27 8.72
N THR A 208 -6.52 -3.88 9.90
CA THR A 208 -6.96 -5.26 10.11
C THR A 208 -8.38 -5.49 9.63
N ALA A 209 -8.61 -6.63 8.98
CA ALA A 209 -9.88 -6.94 8.33
C ALA A 209 -10.38 -5.90 7.31
N PHE A 210 -9.51 -4.99 6.87
CA PHE A 210 -9.87 -3.81 6.09
C PHE A 210 -10.94 -2.92 6.75
N LEU A 211 -11.11 -3.00 8.08
CA LEU A 211 -12.06 -2.17 8.79
C LEU A 211 -11.42 -0.81 9.07
N HIS A 212 -11.93 0.20 8.37
CA HIS A 212 -11.44 1.56 8.44
C HIS A 212 -12.56 2.56 8.21
N GLY A 213 -12.37 3.77 8.71
CA GLY A 213 -13.24 4.89 8.47
C GLY A 213 -12.44 6.10 8.00
N PHE A 214 -12.88 6.69 6.89
CA PHE A 214 -12.27 7.88 6.32
C PHE A 214 -12.74 9.13 7.07
N GLY A 215 -11.79 9.90 7.58
CA GLY A 215 -12.05 11.06 8.41
C GLY A 215 -12.47 10.72 9.84
N VAL A 216 -13.17 11.67 10.47
CA VAL A 216 -13.64 11.51 11.86
C VAL A 216 -14.83 10.55 11.89
N THR A 217 -14.77 9.57 12.79
CA THR A 217 -15.82 8.56 12.97
C THR A 217 -16.28 8.46 14.42
N GLY A 218 -17.51 7.98 14.63
CA GLY A 218 -18.09 7.86 15.97
C GLY A 218 -18.18 9.21 16.69
N ASP A 219 -17.86 9.20 17.99
CA ASP A 219 -17.81 10.40 18.83
C ASP A 219 -16.39 11.00 18.96
N HIS A 220 -15.45 10.53 18.12
CA HIS A 220 -14.07 10.99 18.14
C HIS A 220 -13.94 12.42 17.61
N LYS A 221 -12.86 13.10 18.00
CA LYS A 221 -12.55 14.47 17.53
C LYS A 221 -11.49 14.53 16.43
N ILE A 222 -10.80 13.42 16.20
CA ILE A 222 -9.73 13.26 15.22
C ILE A 222 -9.97 11.97 14.43
N SER A 223 -9.44 11.89 13.21
CA SER A 223 -9.50 10.70 12.38
C SER A 223 -8.43 9.68 12.79
N MET A 224 -8.61 8.42 12.37
CA MET A 224 -7.57 7.39 12.52
C MET A 224 -6.26 7.83 11.82
N ALA A 225 -6.37 8.44 10.63
CA ALA A 225 -5.22 8.98 9.91
C ALA A 225 -4.44 10.03 10.74
N SER A 226 -5.15 10.90 11.46
CA SER A 226 -4.54 11.89 12.35
C SER A 226 -3.77 11.25 13.50
N VAL A 227 -4.29 10.17 14.09
CA VAL A 227 -3.60 9.39 15.12
C VAL A 227 -2.32 8.76 14.55
N LEU A 228 -2.45 8.07 13.41
CA LEU A 228 -1.34 7.39 12.73
C LEU A 228 -0.25 8.36 12.27
N LYS A 229 -0.61 9.56 11.79
CA LYS A 229 0.32 10.61 11.37
C LYS A 229 1.31 10.99 12.46
N LYS A 230 0.86 11.03 13.73
CA LYS A 230 1.73 11.32 14.89
C LYS A 230 2.85 10.29 15.07
N ARG A 231 2.67 9.07 14.56
CA ARG A 231 3.66 7.97 14.58
C ARG A 231 4.50 7.89 13.30
N GLY A 232 4.34 8.85 12.38
CA GLY A 232 5.10 8.90 11.13
C GLY A 232 4.48 8.13 9.97
N ILE A 233 3.26 7.60 10.12
CA ILE A 233 2.51 6.98 9.02
C ILE A 233 2.12 8.05 8.01
N LYS A 234 2.34 7.75 6.73
CA LYS A 234 2.08 8.66 5.60
C LYS A 234 1.20 8.04 4.53
N TYR A 235 0.82 6.77 4.70
CA TYR A 235 0.17 5.95 3.68
C TYR A 235 -0.75 4.91 4.34
N ILE A 236 -2.01 4.86 3.91
CA ILE A 236 -3.01 3.87 4.33
C ILE A 236 -3.50 3.12 3.10
N ASN A 237 -3.56 1.79 3.20
CA ASN A 237 -3.99 0.91 2.13
C ASN A 237 -5.23 0.13 2.58
N THR A 238 -6.37 0.39 1.96
CA THR A 238 -7.64 -0.26 2.31
C THR A 238 -8.63 -0.19 1.15
N PRO A 239 -9.41 -1.25 0.87
CA PRO A 239 -10.42 -1.20 -0.17
C PRO A 239 -11.50 -0.16 0.17
N PHE A 240 -11.90 0.67 -0.80
CA PHE A 240 -12.92 1.70 -0.53
C PHE A 240 -14.33 1.14 -0.50
N TYR A 241 -14.58 -0.04 -1.09
CA TYR A 241 -15.94 -0.52 -1.25
C TYR A 241 -16.66 -0.75 0.09
N ASN A 242 -15.92 -1.13 1.14
CA ASN A 242 -16.41 -1.38 2.51
C ASN A 242 -15.96 -0.33 3.53
N MET A 243 -15.15 0.66 3.14
CA MET A 243 -14.66 1.72 4.03
C MET A 243 -15.79 2.64 4.49
N TYR A 244 -15.87 2.91 5.80
CA TYR A 244 -16.84 3.86 6.33
C TYR A 244 -16.51 5.29 5.88
N ASN A 245 -17.53 6.10 5.61
CA ASN A 245 -17.40 7.44 5.02
C ASN A 245 -16.63 7.49 3.67
N ARG A 246 -16.63 6.41 2.88
CA ARG A 246 -15.96 6.37 1.57
C ARG A 246 -16.38 7.50 0.62
N GLU A 247 -17.58 8.05 0.76
CA GLU A 247 -18.03 9.19 -0.04
C GLU A 247 -17.23 10.48 0.19
N GLY A 248 -16.43 10.54 1.26
CA GLY A 248 -15.52 11.65 1.55
C GLY A 248 -14.22 11.61 0.74
N VAL A 249 -13.92 10.49 0.07
CA VAL A 249 -12.72 10.31 -0.76
C VAL A 249 -12.77 11.23 -1.97
N GLN A 250 -11.64 11.88 -2.28
CA GLN A 250 -11.60 12.98 -3.24
C GLN A 250 -11.19 12.57 -4.67
N PHE A 251 -10.35 11.55 -4.85
CA PHE A 251 -9.68 11.28 -6.12
C PHE A 251 -9.93 9.87 -6.67
N ARG A 252 -11.06 9.26 -6.31
CA ARG A 252 -11.50 7.91 -6.70
C ARG A 252 -10.56 6.78 -6.25
N LEU A 253 -9.31 6.77 -6.72
CA LEU A 253 -8.27 5.80 -6.36
C LEU A 253 -7.56 6.16 -5.05
N PHE A 254 -7.66 7.40 -4.60
CA PHE A 254 -7.14 7.80 -3.29
C PHE A 254 -7.92 8.96 -2.69
N GLY A 255 -7.73 9.17 -1.39
CA GLY A 255 -8.16 10.35 -0.66
C GLY A 255 -7.09 10.84 0.31
N MET A 256 -7.22 12.08 0.76
CA MET A 256 -6.36 12.67 1.78
C MET A 256 -7.17 12.83 3.08
N ASP A 257 -6.68 12.21 4.16
CA ASP A 257 -7.22 12.33 5.52
C ASP A 257 -6.11 12.84 6.45
N ASP A 258 -6.28 14.06 6.95
CA ASP A 258 -5.28 14.80 7.77
C ASP A 258 -3.85 14.84 7.19
N GLY A 259 -3.72 14.83 5.86
CA GLY A 259 -2.43 14.83 5.15
C GLY A 259 -1.82 13.43 4.94
N VAL A 260 -2.52 12.36 5.36
CA VAL A 260 -2.17 10.97 5.05
C VAL A 260 -2.96 10.53 3.82
N ILE A 261 -2.27 9.95 2.84
CA ILE A 261 -2.96 9.37 1.67
C ILE A 261 -3.59 8.04 2.08
N THR A 262 -4.86 7.86 1.72
CA THR A 262 -5.57 6.58 1.82
C THR A 262 -5.88 6.12 0.41
N VAL A 263 -5.49 4.91 0.05
CA VAL A 263 -5.58 4.40 -1.33
C VAL A 263 -6.57 3.25 -1.41
N ASP A 264 -7.39 3.28 -2.46
CA ASP A 264 -8.25 2.16 -2.84
C ASP A 264 -7.37 1.06 -3.42
N ARG A 265 -7.17 -0.01 -2.64
CA ARG A 265 -6.32 -1.12 -3.07
C ARG A 265 -6.98 -1.99 -4.15
N GLY A 266 -8.30 -1.93 -4.26
CA GLY A 266 -9.08 -2.84 -5.10
C GLY A 266 -9.36 -4.17 -4.41
N GLU A 267 -9.50 -5.23 -5.20
CA GLU A 267 -9.78 -6.58 -4.76
C GLU A 267 -8.52 -7.46 -4.85
N ASP A 268 -8.36 -8.36 -3.87
CA ASP A 268 -7.28 -9.35 -3.88
C ASP A 268 -7.59 -10.46 -4.89
N LEU A 269 -6.56 -11.06 -5.49
CA LEU A 269 -6.72 -12.15 -6.46
C LEU A 269 -7.16 -13.47 -5.82
N PHE A 270 -6.88 -13.63 -4.53
CA PHE A 270 -7.18 -14.82 -3.77
C PHE A 270 -7.89 -14.46 -2.48
N ASP A 271 -8.73 -15.38 -2.02
CA ASP A 271 -9.18 -15.36 -0.64
C ASP A 271 -7.99 -15.57 0.31
N TRP A 272 -8.13 -15.04 1.52
CA TRP A 272 -7.08 -15.01 2.54
C TRP A 272 -6.55 -16.40 2.93
N ASN A 273 -7.37 -17.45 2.75
CA ASN A 273 -7.07 -18.83 3.18
C ASN A 273 -6.54 -19.72 2.05
N ILE A 274 -6.19 -19.17 0.88
CA ILE A 274 -5.64 -19.93 -0.24
C ILE A 274 -4.11 -20.08 -0.10
N PHE A 275 -3.63 -21.30 0.07
CA PHE A 275 -2.20 -21.62 0.19
C PHE A 275 -1.57 -21.93 -1.16
N GLY A 276 -0.35 -21.42 -1.40
CA GLY A 276 0.40 -21.74 -2.61
C GLY A 276 -0.32 -21.35 -3.91
N GLY A 277 -1.14 -20.29 -3.84
CA GLY A 277 -1.91 -19.80 -4.98
C GLY A 277 -0.98 -19.34 -6.10
N LYS A 278 -1.06 -19.99 -7.26
CA LYS A 278 -0.38 -19.54 -8.48
C LYS A 278 -1.28 -18.50 -9.16
N PRO A 279 -0.92 -17.21 -9.16
CA PRO A 279 -1.81 -16.15 -9.61
C PRO A 279 -2.16 -16.28 -11.09
N ASN A 280 -3.42 -15.95 -11.41
CA ASN A 280 -3.91 -15.82 -12.77
C ASN A 280 -4.92 -14.64 -12.83
N GLY A 281 -5.34 -14.26 -14.03
CA GLY A 281 -6.29 -13.15 -14.23
C GLY A 281 -5.61 -11.78 -14.36
N THR A 282 -6.27 -10.73 -13.89
CA THR A 282 -5.81 -9.35 -14.01
C THR A 282 -6.00 -8.58 -12.71
N LEU A 283 -5.03 -7.75 -12.36
CA LEU A 283 -5.13 -6.85 -11.22
C LEU A 283 -6.18 -5.76 -11.49
N ASN A 284 -7.03 -5.51 -10.50
CA ASN A 284 -8.06 -4.49 -10.55
C ASN A 284 -7.74 -3.38 -9.54
N GLY A 285 -6.94 -2.41 -9.95
CA GLY A 285 -6.56 -1.26 -9.13
C GLY A 285 -5.05 -1.07 -9.01
N PRO A 286 -4.63 -0.11 -8.18
CA PRO A 286 -3.23 0.26 -8.01
C PRO A 286 -2.49 -0.65 -7.03
N CYS A 287 -3.12 -1.67 -6.44
CA CYS A 287 -2.44 -2.61 -5.56
C CYS A 287 -2.62 -4.05 -6.04
N CYS A 288 -1.54 -4.82 -5.95
CA CYS A 288 -1.59 -6.28 -5.91
C CYS A 288 -1.67 -6.68 -4.45
N GLY A 289 -2.89 -6.82 -3.95
CA GLY A 289 -3.14 -7.31 -2.61
C GLY A 289 -3.12 -8.84 -2.56
N LEU A 290 -2.46 -9.38 -1.54
CA LEU A 290 -2.44 -10.79 -1.21
C LEU A 290 -2.32 -10.97 0.30
N HIS A 291 -2.69 -12.13 0.80
CA HIS A 291 -2.39 -12.55 2.16
C HIS A 291 -1.11 -13.37 2.16
N TRP A 292 -0.34 -13.31 3.24
CA TRP A 292 0.91 -14.06 3.38
C TRP A 292 0.85 -15.53 2.93
N PRO A 293 -0.15 -16.34 3.31
CA PRO A 293 -0.30 -17.72 2.82
C PRO A 293 -0.36 -17.87 1.30
N ASN A 294 -0.83 -16.87 0.55
CA ASN A 294 -0.88 -16.92 -0.91
C ASN A 294 0.52 -16.98 -1.55
N LEU A 295 1.55 -16.52 -0.82
CA LEU A 295 2.96 -16.54 -1.26
C LEU A 295 3.70 -17.81 -0.78
N LEU A 296 3.08 -18.65 0.04
CA LEU A 296 3.76 -19.72 0.75
C LEU A 296 3.37 -21.11 0.25
N HIS A 297 4.36 -21.97 0.14
CA HIS A 297 4.16 -23.38 -0.12
C HIS A 297 3.94 -24.14 1.22
N PRO A 298 3.12 -25.22 1.24
CA PRO A 298 2.96 -26.05 2.43
C PRO A 298 4.29 -26.59 2.99
N ASP A 299 5.20 -26.97 2.11
CA ASP A 299 6.62 -27.22 2.41
C ASP A 299 7.44 -25.92 2.22
N PRO A 300 7.99 -25.31 3.28
CA PRO A 300 8.75 -24.06 3.20
C PRO A 300 9.95 -24.10 2.26
N GLN A 301 10.58 -25.27 2.05
CA GLN A 301 11.74 -25.39 1.15
C GLN A 301 11.38 -25.13 -0.31
N ARG A 302 10.09 -25.16 -0.62
CA ARG A 302 9.52 -24.97 -1.96
C ARG A 302 8.79 -23.62 -2.10
N ASN A 303 8.93 -22.71 -1.13
CA ASN A 303 8.38 -21.34 -1.24
C ASN A 303 8.82 -20.66 -2.56
N SER A 304 10.04 -20.96 -3.03
CA SER A 304 10.56 -20.44 -4.29
C SER A 304 9.65 -20.74 -5.49
N GLU A 305 8.97 -21.88 -5.54
CA GLU A 305 8.06 -22.23 -6.65
C GLU A 305 6.85 -21.30 -6.72
N ILE A 306 6.33 -20.89 -5.55
CA ILE A 306 5.19 -19.97 -5.46
C ILE A 306 5.66 -18.55 -5.75
N VAL A 307 6.83 -18.16 -5.23
CA VAL A 307 7.46 -16.87 -5.54
C VAL A 307 7.67 -16.72 -7.04
N GLU A 308 8.20 -17.73 -7.75
CA GLU A 308 8.38 -17.65 -9.21
C GLU A 308 7.06 -17.46 -9.95
N ALA A 309 5.98 -18.15 -9.54
CA ALA A 309 4.67 -17.96 -10.14
C ALA A 309 4.15 -16.51 -9.99
N TRP A 310 4.41 -15.88 -8.84
CA TRP A 310 4.10 -14.46 -8.64
C TRP A 310 5.00 -13.53 -9.47
N VAL A 311 6.29 -13.85 -9.60
CA VAL A 311 7.21 -13.09 -10.45
C VAL A 311 6.75 -13.12 -11.91
N ASP A 312 6.44 -14.30 -12.44
CA ASP A 312 5.98 -14.48 -13.82
C ASP A 312 4.67 -13.73 -14.09
N PHE A 313 3.78 -13.68 -13.10
CA PHE A 313 2.53 -12.95 -13.20
C PHE A 313 2.70 -11.42 -13.13
N LEU A 314 3.57 -10.92 -12.25
CA LEU A 314 3.72 -9.48 -11.98
C LEU A 314 4.67 -8.79 -12.95
N LYS A 315 5.75 -9.46 -13.36
CA LYS A 315 6.79 -8.87 -14.22
C LYS A 315 6.24 -8.24 -15.51
N PRO A 316 5.27 -8.84 -16.23
CA PRO A 316 4.70 -8.24 -17.44
C PRO A 316 4.05 -6.87 -17.22
N TYR A 317 3.59 -6.54 -16.01
CA TYR A 317 2.99 -5.22 -15.75
C TYR A 317 3.99 -4.06 -15.88
N ASN A 318 5.29 -4.32 -15.76
CA ASN A 318 6.32 -3.31 -16.04
C ASN A 318 6.46 -2.96 -17.51
N ASP A 319 6.05 -3.86 -18.40
CA ASP A 319 6.25 -3.72 -19.84
C ASP A 319 4.96 -3.33 -20.58
N LYS A 320 3.80 -3.29 -19.89
CA LYS A 320 2.55 -2.74 -20.42
C LYS A 320 2.56 -1.20 -20.47
N PRO A 321 1.92 -0.54 -21.44
CA PRO A 321 1.82 0.93 -21.46
C PRO A 321 1.13 1.53 -20.23
N GLU A 322 0.12 0.85 -19.70
CA GLU A 322 -0.80 1.42 -18.71
C GLU A 322 -0.33 1.29 -17.26
N THR A 323 0.65 0.43 -17.00
CA THR A 323 1.05 0.06 -15.63
C THR A 323 2.55 0.09 -15.42
N ILE A 324 2.96 0.16 -14.16
CA ILE A 324 4.34 -0.10 -13.74
C ILE A 324 4.31 -0.69 -12.32
N LEU A 325 5.22 -1.59 -11.97
CA LEU A 325 5.44 -2.00 -10.59
C LEU A 325 6.16 -0.86 -9.86
N ALA A 326 5.63 -0.46 -8.71
CA ALA A 326 6.27 0.56 -7.90
C ALA A 326 7.48 -0.02 -7.16
N GLU A 327 8.61 0.69 -7.21
CA GLU A 327 9.84 0.30 -6.52
C GLU A 327 9.66 0.23 -5.01
N ASP A 328 8.92 1.19 -4.44
CA ASP A 328 8.58 1.26 -3.01
C ASP A 328 7.32 2.11 -2.79
N SER A 329 6.84 2.16 -1.54
CA SER A 329 5.62 2.92 -1.18
C SER A 329 5.71 4.43 -1.44
N SER A 330 6.90 5.02 -1.41
CA SER A 330 7.08 6.45 -1.68
C SER A 330 6.95 6.73 -3.18
N SER A 331 7.61 5.93 -4.01
CA SER A 331 7.49 5.96 -5.47
C SER A 331 6.07 5.63 -5.92
N PHE A 332 5.43 4.64 -5.29
CA PHE A 332 4.02 4.31 -5.51
C PHE A 332 3.11 5.52 -5.30
N ARG A 333 3.18 6.15 -4.12
CA ARG A 333 2.33 7.30 -3.79
C ARG A 333 2.54 8.44 -4.77
N ALA A 334 3.79 8.79 -5.06
CA ALA A 334 4.12 9.87 -5.97
C ALA A 334 3.56 9.61 -7.37
N GLN A 335 3.81 8.42 -7.92
CA GLN A 335 3.34 8.04 -9.24
C GLN A 335 1.81 7.94 -9.30
N LEU A 336 1.13 7.50 -8.23
CA LEU A 336 -0.33 7.39 -8.19
C LEU A 336 -0.97 8.78 -8.23
N VAL A 337 -0.42 9.71 -7.45
CA VAL A 337 -0.83 11.11 -7.46
C VAL A 337 -0.66 11.71 -8.87
N HIS A 338 0.46 11.46 -9.54
CA HIS A 338 0.63 11.91 -10.92
C HIS A 338 -0.34 11.23 -11.90
N HIS A 339 -0.54 9.92 -11.79
CA HIS A 339 -1.45 9.17 -12.65
C HIS A 339 -2.88 9.76 -12.62
N VAL A 340 -3.33 10.16 -11.43
CA VAL A 340 -4.69 10.69 -11.22
C VAL A 340 -4.78 12.20 -11.47
N CYS A 341 -3.79 12.98 -11.06
CA CYS A 341 -3.91 14.45 -11.02
C CYS A 341 -3.11 15.17 -12.11
N SER A 342 -1.99 14.62 -12.59
CA SER A 342 -1.24 15.26 -13.68
C SER A 342 -1.90 15.00 -15.02
N LYS A 343 -1.75 15.93 -15.97
CA LYS A 343 -2.24 15.75 -17.34
C LYS A 343 -1.05 15.63 -18.27
N VAL A 344 -1.17 14.75 -19.25
CA VAL A 344 -0.24 14.67 -20.38
C VAL A 344 -0.99 14.90 -21.68
N ASP A 345 -0.36 15.62 -22.60
CA ASP A 345 -0.91 15.92 -23.93
C ASP A 345 0.20 15.86 -24.99
N VAL A 346 -0.13 15.44 -26.20
CA VAL A 346 0.82 15.34 -27.31
C VAL A 346 0.42 16.34 -28.38
N GLN A 347 1.27 17.34 -28.64
CA GLN A 347 1.05 18.41 -29.59
C GLN A 347 2.18 18.44 -30.63
N GLY A 348 1.91 17.93 -31.83
CA GLY A 348 2.93 17.81 -32.88
C GLY A 348 4.08 16.92 -32.44
N ASN A 349 5.30 17.47 -32.39
CA ASN A 349 6.51 16.82 -31.92
C ASN A 349 6.82 17.11 -30.44
N GLN A 350 5.82 17.51 -29.64
CA GLN A 350 6.00 17.86 -28.23
C GLN A 350 5.04 17.11 -27.33
N ILE A 351 5.51 16.71 -26.16
CA ILE A 351 4.70 16.19 -25.04
C ILE A 351 4.66 17.29 -23.98
N GLU A 352 3.47 17.79 -23.65
CA GLU A 352 3.26 18.72 -22.53
C GLU A 352 2.74 17.95 -21.31
N ILE A 353 3.31 18.24 -20.14
CA ILE A 353 2.89 17.70 -18.85
C ILE A 353 2.45 18.86 -17.95
N ASP A 354 1.25 18.75 -17.37
CA ASP A 354 0.65 19.74 -16.46
C ASP A 354 0.54 19.16 -15.04
N PHE A 355 1.13 19.87 -14.07
CA PHE A 355 1.21 19.54 -12.64
C PHE A 355 0.31 20.41 -11.76
N ASN A 356 -0.52 21.29 -12.32
CA ASN A 356 -1.29 22.26 -11.54
C ASN A 356 -2.22 21.61 -10.50
N ALA A 357 -2.78 20.44 -10.78
CA ALA A 357 -3.64 19.74 -9.82
C ALA A 357 -2.83 19.04 -8.71
N THR A 358 -1.66 18.46 -9.04
CA THR A 358 -0.77 17.88 -8.02
C THR A 358 -0.25 18.93 -7.06
N ASP A 359 0.08 20.13 -7.56
CA ASP A 359 0.61 21.24 -6.76
C ASP A 359 -0.39 21.81 -5.75
N LYS A 360 -1.69 21.53 -5.94
CA LYS A 360 -2.75 21.96 -5.02
C LYS A 360 -3.01 20.97 -3.89
N LEU A 361 -2.37 19.79 -3.92
CA LEU A 361 -2.58 18.78 -2.88
C LEU A 361 -1.89 19.18 -1.57
N PRO A 362 -2.54 18.97 -0.42
CA PRO A 362 -1.93 19.22 0.89
C PRO A 362 -0.73 18.29 1.10
N GLU A 363 0.31 18.78 1.80
CA GLU A 363 1.53 18.02 2.12
C GLU A 363 2.36 17.55 0.91
N GLN A 364 1.99 17.97 -0.32
CA GLN A 364 2.71 17.69 -1.58
C GLN A 364 3.15 16.21 -1.71
N PRO A 365 2.22 15.25 -1.69
CA PRO A 365 2.55 13.81 -1.72
C PRO A 365 3.22 13.39 -3.04
N ALA A 366 3.12 14.20 -4.08
CA ALA A 366 3.85 14.05 -5.33
C ALA A 366 5.34 14.35 -5.11
N ASN A 367 6.20 13.38 -5.44
CA ASN A 367 7.63 13.63 -5.55
C ASN A 367 7.91 14.40 -6.86
N LYS A 368 9.13 14.92 -7.03
CA LYS A 368 9.61 15.46 -8.31
C LYS A 368 9.73 14.37 -9.39
N ASN A 369 9.81 13.11 -8.98
CA ASN A 369 9.97 11.98 -9.87
C ASN A 369 8.62 11.57 -10.47
N LEU A 370 8.60 11.40 -11.78
CA LEU A 370 7.46 10.96 -12.57
C LEU A 370 7.94 9.97 -13.63
N ILE A 371 7.18 8.92 -13.86
CA ILE A 371 7.37 8.04 -15.01
C ILE A 371 6.26 8.31 -16.02
N ILE A 372 6.63 8.43 -17.29
CA ILE A 372 5.68 8.39 -18.42
C ILE A 372 6.07 7.30 -19.41
N LYS A 373 5.07 6.77 -20.11
CA LYS A 373 5.26 5.81 -21.19
C LYS A 373 4.78 6.38 -22.51
N VAL A 374 5.60 6.25 -23.55
CA VAL A 374 5.35 6.74 -24.90
C VAL A 374 5.40 5.54 -25.85
N ALA A 375 4.27 5.21 -26.46
CA ALA A 375 4.17 4.18 -27.49
C ALA A 375 4.21 4.82 -28.89
N SER A 376 4.97 4.22 -29.81
CA SER A 376 5.15 4.71 -31.18
C SER A 376 5.54 3.60 -32.16
N GLU A 377 5.24 3.76 -33.45
CA GLU A 377 5.68 2.82 -34.49
C GLU A 377 7.17 2.96 -34.85
N LYS A 378 7.77 4.11 -34.51
CA LYS A 378 9.18 4.42 -34.75
C LYS A 378 9.91 4.60 -33.44
N LYS A 379 11.20 4.30 -33.46
CA LYS A 379 12.08 4.61 -32.32
C LYS A 379 12.21 6.13 -32.20
N LEU A 380 11.82 6.67 -31.05
CA LEU A 380 11.89 8.09 -30.75
C LEU A 380 13.08 8.44 -29.85
N THR A 381 13.55 9.67 -29.94
CA THR A 381 14.46 10.31 -28.98
C THR A 381 13.76 11.47 -28.31
N PHE A 382 14.10 11.76 -27.04
CA PHE A 382 13.44 12.79 -26.25
C PHE A 382 14.46 13.80 -25.72
N LYS A 383 14.13 15.08 -25.78
CA LYS A 383 14.94 16.18 -25.22
C LYS A 383 14.04 17.18 -24.50
N SER A 384 14.54 17.79 -23.45
CA SER A 384 13.79 18.77 -22.66
C SER A 384 14.74 19.67 -21.87
N ASP A 385 14.44 20.97 -21.87
CA ASP A 385 15.10 21.97 -21.01
C ASP A 385 14.18 22.39 -19.83
N GLU A 386 12.98 21.82 -19.74
CA GLU A 386 11.95 22.17 -18.73
C GLU A 386 11.73 21.08 -17.67
N ILE A 387 12.19 19.87 -17.96
CA ILE A 387 12.19 18.69 -17.09
C ILE A 387 13.41 17.83 -17.39
N ASN A 388 14.05 17.26 -16.36
CA ASN A 388 15.18 16.38 -16.55
C ASN A 388 14.72 14.97 -16.92
N ILE A 389 15.29 14.37 -17.97
CA ILE A 389 15.07 12.98 -18.35
C ILE A 389 16.22 12.17 -17.75
N SER A 390 16.01 11.57 -16.58
CA SER A 390 17.04 10.85 -15.83
C SER A 390 17.31 9.45 -16.38
N GLY A 391 16.40 8.89 -17.18
CA GLY A 391 16.59 7.60 -17.82
C GLY A 391 15.52 7.28 -18.86
N THR A 392 15.90 6.44 -19.81
CA THR A 392 15.02 5.95 -20.89
C THR A 392 15.22 4.45 -21.06
N LYS A 393 14.15 3.67 -20.93
CA LYS A 393 14.11 2.25 -21.33
C LYS A 393 13.28 2.13 -22.61
N ILE A 394 13.71 1.29 -23.54
CA ILE A 394 12.98 1.04 -24.80
C ILE A 394 12.72 -0.46 -24.90
N ILE A 395 11.47 -0.82 -25.19
CA ILE A 395 11.06 -2.18 -25.52
C ILE A 395 10.46 -2.16 -26.92
N GLN A 396 10.80 -3.15 -27.75
CA GLN A 396 10.23 -3.32 -29.08
C GLN A 396 9.36 -4.57 -29.10
N GLU A 397 8.08 -4.43 -29.46
CA GLU A 397 7.14 -5.54 -29.58
C GLU A 397 6.30 -5.38 -30.86
N LYS A 398 6.30 -6.40 -31.71
CA LYS A 398 5.48 -6.48 -32.93
C LYS A 398 5.56 -5.23 -33.84
N GLY A 399 6.75 -4.64 -33.95
CA GLY A 399 7.00 -3.44 -34.76
C GLY A 399 6.71 -2.11 -34.06
N ASN A 400 6.17 -2.12 -32.84
CA ASN A 400 5.96 -0.94 -32.01
C ASN A 400 7.07 -0.79 -30.96
N PHE A 401 7.37 0.45 -30.60
CA PHE A 401 8.30 0.83 -29.55
C PHE A 401 7.51 1.36 -28.35
N LEU A 402 7.87 0.91 -27.16
CA LEU A 402 7.43 1.48 -25.89
C LEU A 402 8.64 2.09 -25.19
N HIS A 403 8.62 3.41 -25.05
CA HIS A 403 9.62 4.19 -24.34
C HIS A 403 9.12 4.50 -22.92
N THR A 404 9.84 4.03 -21.91
CA THR A 404 9.61 4.41 -20.50
C THR A 404 10.60 5.51 -20.15
N LEU A 405 10.09 6.70 -19.84
CA LEU A 405 10.88 7.88 -19.48
C LEU A 405 10.79 8.12 -17.98
N ASN A 406 11.94 8.10 -17.31
CA ASN A 406 12.09 8.54 -15.93
C ASN A 406 12.36 10.04 -15.93
N LEU A 407 11.47 10.81 -15.33
CA LEU A 407 11.49 12.26 -15.35
C LEU A 407 11.70 12.80 -13.94
N VAL A 408 12.49 13.86 -13.82
CA VAL A 408 12.68 14.63 -12.59
C VAL A 408 12.30 16.07 -12.84
N ARG A 409 11.17 16.47 -12.26
CA ARG A 409 10.58 17.81 -12.36
C ARG A 409 11.48 18.86 -11.70
N PHE A 410 11.72 19.97 -12.40
CA PHE A 410 12.36 21.14 -11.80
C PHE A 410 11.43 21.85 -10.80
N ALA A 411 12.02 22.42 -9.75
CA ALA A 411 11.25 23.14 -8.74
C ALA A 411 10.44 24.29 -9.38
N ASN A 412 9.24 24.56 -8.85
CA ASN A 412 8.37 25.68 -9.22
C ASN A 412 7.84 25.68 -10.67
N ARG A 413 8.01 24.60 -11.43
CA ARG A 413 7.46 24.48 -12.79
C ARG A 413 6.13 23.73 -12.77
N ASN A 414 5.01 24.42 -12.93
CA ASN A 414 3.68 23.78 -12.99
C ASN A 414 3.38 23.10 -14.34
N LYS A 415 4.20 23.34 -15.36
CA LYS A 415 4.18 22.67 -16.65
C LYS A 415 5.60 22.35 -17.11
N ALA A 416 5.74 21.31 -17.92
CA ALA A 416 6.98 20.97 -18.60
C ALA A 416 6.71 20.43 -20.01
N ARG A 417 7.67 20.65 -20.91
CA ARG A 417 7.62 20.18 -22.30
C ARG A 417 8.78 19.27 -22.63
N ILE A 418 8.49 18.20 -23.36
CA ILE A 418 9.46 17.25 -23.89
C ILE A 418 9.35 17.25 -25.42
N ASN A 419 10.43 17.60 -26.10
CA ASN A 419 10.52 17.57 -27.55
C ASN A 419 10.88 16.15 -28.02
N ILE A 420 10.14 15.67 -29.01
CA ILE A 420 10.35 14.41 -29.71
C ILE A 420 11.27 14.69 -30.91
N VAL A 421 12.41 14.03 -30.92
CA VAL A 421 13.40 14.08 -32.00
C VAL A 421 13.32 12.76 -32.74
N THR A 422 12.81 12.80 -33.98
CA THR A 422 12.72 11.66 -34.89
C THR A 422 14.02 11.42 -35.62
#